data_AF-A0A2A4JGF4-F1
#
_entry.id   AF-A0A2A4JGF4-F1
#
_cell.length_a   1.000
_cell.length_b   1.000
_cell.length_c   1.000
_cell.angle_alpha   90.00
_cell.angle_beta   90.00
_cell.angle_gamma   90.00
#
_symmetry.space_group_name_H-M   'P 1'
#
loop_
_entity.id
_entity.type
_entity.pdbx_description
1 polymer ?
#
loop_
_entity_poly.entity_id
_entity_poly.type
_entity_poly.pdbx_seq_one_letter_code
_entity_poly.pdbx_strand_id
1 'polypeptide(L)'
;MVPVAIEGCTQGAEGGGARGGSISLALLIDFIVQRTYDELTVLAELLPRKTDMERKIEIYKFSARTRQLFVRLLALVKWASSATKVDRSAHIMAFLDKQALLFVETADVLARVARETLVHARLPTFHMAAAVEVLTLGTYSRLPAVIRERLVPPPSLTPGERRTTLRALAHVVRQRLTTASLPSDIRNLKVENGRATFTVGQEFSVSLTVMGDAPNLPWRLLDIAILIQDSETGEGKPLVHSSQLAWLRGVAQARLAAAGLSGALTALRYFCRSLSLELLYTQTLRLCRDRLSRHLQVDRYTPGQKLQVSYWRELGCELGYRLIIGAEGSQLCVWHVPALAGGERVASALTPHAPSMERLLAHTVHVRSRQRLNDLKVLLNDLGVSYVQIILPI
;
A
#
# COMPACT_ATOMS: atom_id res chain seq x y z
N MET A 1 51.16 -24.60 5.10
CA MET A 1 52.05 -24.90 3.97
C MET A 1 51.17 -25.20 2.77
N VAL A 2 50.84 -24.16 2.00
CA VAL A 2 50.05 -24.28 0.76
C VAL A 2 51.05 -24.11 -0.38
N PRO A 3 51.15 -25.03 -1.34
CA PRO A 3 52.12 -24.90 -2.41
C PRO A 3 51.62 -23.81 -3.36
N VAL A 4 52.34 -22.70 -3.41
CA VAL A 4 52.25 -21.74 -4.52
C VAL A 4 52.92 -22.44 -5.69
N ALA A 5 52.11 -22.91 -6.65
CA ALA A 5 52.60 -23.42 -7.91
C ALA A 5 53.29 -22.27 -8.66
N ILE A 6 54.62 -22.32 -8.68
CA ILE A 6 55.42 -21.57 -9.65
C ILE A 6 55.28 -22.36 -10.95
N GLU A 7 54.24 -22.07 -11.70
CA GLU A 7 54.09 -22.59 -13.06
C GLU A 7 55.27 -22.11 -13.89
N GLY A 8 55.92 -23.09 -14.51
CA GLY A 8 57.17 -22.93 -15.21
C GLY A 8 57.08 -21.88 -16.31
N CYS A 9 58.18 -21.15 -16.42
CA CYS A 9 58.58 -20.45 -17.63
C CYS A 9 58.75 -21.50 -18.75
N THR A 10 57.64 -21.93 -19.34
CA THR A 10 57.65 -22.60 -20.64
C THR A 10 58.19 -21.59 -21.62
N GLN A 11 59.32 -21.94 -22.24
CA GLN A 11 59.87 -21.26 -23.40
C GLN A 11 58.81 -21.35 -24.51
N GLY A 12 57.89 -20.39 -24.49
CA GLY A 12 56.95 -20.14 -25.56
C GLY A 12 57.74 -19.63 -26.75
N ALA A 13 57.83 -20.53 -27.73
CA ALA A 13 58.08 -20.33 -29.15
C ALA A 13 58.14 -18.87 -29.61
N GLU A 14 59.09 -18.62 -30.52
CA GLU A 14 59.16 -17.53 -31.48
C GLU A 14 57.77 -17.06 -31.95
N GLY A 15 57.15 -16.22 -31.13
CA GLY A 15 55.91 -15.53 -31.41
C GLY A 15 56.26 -14.14 -31.88
N GLY A 16 56.87 -14.05 -33.06
CA GLY A 16 56.91 -12.82 -33.83
C GLY A 16 55.46 -12.42 -34.08
N GLY A 17 54.92 -11.59 -33.19
CA GLY A 17 53.57 -11.08 -33.27
C GLY A 17 53.31 -10.59 -34.69
N ALA A 18 52.25 -11.13 -35.27
CA ALA A 18 51.82 -10.87 -36.64
C ALA A 18 52.01 -9.39 -36.97
N ARG A 19 52.91 -9.11 -37.92
CA ARG A 19 53.14 -7.80 -38.49
C ARG A 19 51.87 -7.33 -39.21
N GLY A 20 50.89 -6.85 -38.47
CA GLY A 20 49.69 -6.19 -39.00
C GLY A 20 49.95 -4.81 -39.61
N GLY A 21 51.21 -4.48 -39.95
CA GLY A 21 51.60 -3.15 -40.42
C GLY A 21 52.69 -3.10 -41.48
N SER A 22 53.23 -4.24 -41.96
CA SER A 22 54.23 -4.24 -43.04
C SER A 22 53.70 -4.94 -44.28
N ILE A 23 53.64 -4.20 -45.39
CA ILE A 23 53.24 -4.72 -46.71
C ILE A 23 54.50 -5.05 -47.50
N SER A 24 54.52 -6.18 -48.21
CA SER A 24 55.68 -6.55 -49.04
C SER A 24 55.81 -5.61 -50.24
N LEU A 25 57.04 -5.15 -50.51
CA LEU A 25 57.32 -4.23 -51.62
C LEU A 25 56.93 -4.84 -52.97
N ALA A 26 57.13 -6.15 -53.15
CA ALA A 26 56.76 -6.86 -54.37
C ALA A 26 55.25 -6.76 -54.65
N LEU A 27 54.42 -7.04 -53.65
CA LEU A 27 52.96 -6.96 -53.76
C LEU A 27 52.50 -5.51 -54.02
N LEU A 28 53.18 -4.52 -53.44
CA LEU A 28 52.90 -3.11 -53.71
C LEU A 28 53.29 -2.70 -55.15
N ILE A 29 54.39 -3.24 -55.69
CA ILE A 29 54.78 -3.03 -57.09
C ILE A 29 53.76 -3.68 -58.03
N ASP A 30 53.38 -4.93 -57.78
CA ASP A 30 52.42 -5.68 -58.60
C ASP A 30 51.07 -4.97 -58.68
N PHE A 31 50.54 -4.49 -57.55
CA PHE A 31 49.29 -3.71 -57.54
C PHE A 31 49.41 -2.38 -58.27
N ILE A 32 50.55 -1.71 -58.17
CA ILE A 32 50.78 -0.46 -58.90
C ILE A 32 50.82 -0.73 -60.41
N VAL A 33 51.53 -1.77 -60.84
CA VAL A 33 51.64 -2.13 -62.26
C VAL A 33 50.27 -2.54 -62.81
N GLN A 34 49.56 -3.42 -62.11
CA GLN A 34 48.21 -3.85 -62.49
C GLN A 34 47.26 -2.67 -62.60
N ARG A 35 47.23 -1.78 -61.60
CA ARG A 35 46.40 -0.57 -61.63
C ARG A 35 46.74 0.33 -62.81
N THR A 36 48.03 0.53 -63.12
CA THR A 36 48.43 1.38 -64.25
C THR A 36 48.08 0.76 -65.60
N TYR A 37 48.12 -0.57 -65.70
CA TYR A 37 47.69 -1.31 -66.89
C TYR A 37 46.18 -1.23 -67.09
N ASP A 38 45.39 -1.38 -66.02
CA ASP A 38 43.94 -1.26 -66.06
C ASP A 38 43.53 0.18 -66.44
N GLU A 39 44.14 1.20 -65.80
CA GLU A 39 43.91 2.60 -66.13
C GLU A 39 44.30 2.93 -67.59
N LEU A 40 45.38 2.32 -68.12
CA LEU A 40 45.78 2.47 -69.51
C LEU A 40 44.82 1.78 -70.49
N THR A 41 44.32 0.59 -70.13
CA THR A 41 43.38 -0.19 -70.95
C THR A 41 42.05 0.55 -71.08
N VAL A 42 41.50 1.01 -69.95
CA VAL A 42 40.29 1.84 -69.91
C VAL A 42 40.48 3.13 -70.72
N LEU A 43 41.65 3.77 -70.61
CA LEU A 43 41.97 4.95 -71.37
C LEU A 43 41.98 4.63 -72.89
N ALA A 44 42.63 3.55 -73.32
CA ALA A 44 42.70 3.13 -74.72
C ALA A 44 41.32 2.87 -75.35
N GLU A 45 40.36 2.32 -74.61
CA GLU A 45 38.99 2.11 -75.07
C GLU A 45 38.19 3.42 -75.23
N LEU A 46 38.51 4.44 -74.42
CA LEU A 46 37.78 5.71 -74.37
C LEU A 46 38.34 6.77 -75.35
N LEU A 47 39.62 6.68 -75.70
CA LEU A 47 40.31 7.62 -76.60
C LEU A 47 39.69 7.78 -78.01
N PRO A 48 39.26 6.70 -78.70
CA PRO A 48 38.75 6.79 -80.07
C PRO A 48 37.44 7.58 -80.19
N ARG A 49 36.66 7.66 -79.11
CA ARG A 49 35.35 8.33 -79.07
C ARG A 49 35.44 9.84 -78.79
N LYS A 50 36.63 10.36 -78.50
CA LYS A 50 36.85 11.77 -78.10
C LYS A 50 37.48 12.59 -79.22
N THR A 51 37.29 13.91 -79.15
CA THR A 51 37.91 14.88 -80.07
C THR A 51 39.43 14.88 -79.91
N ASP A 52 40.16 15.29 -80.95
CA ASP A 52 41.63 15.26 -80.97
C ASP A 52 42.27 16.07 -79.80
N MET A 53 41.66 17.21 -79.45
CA MET A 53 42.14 18.05 -78.36
C MET A 53 41.92 17.41 -76.99
N GLU A 54 40.74 16.84 -76.73
CA GLU A 54 40.43 16.16 -75.47
C GLU A 54 41.29 14.90 -75.28
N ARG A 55 41.51 14.16 -76.38
CA ARG A 55 42.39 13.00 -76.42
C ARG A 55 43.81 13.36 -75.94
N LYS A 56 44.39 14.44 -76.45
CA LYS A 56 45.72 14.92 -76.05
C LYS A 56 45.78 15.30 -74.57
N ILE A 57 44.74 15.98 -74.06
CA ILE A 57 44.67 16.39 -72.65
C ILE A 57 44.60 15.16 -71.72
N GLU A 58 43.82 14.14 -72.07
CA GLU A 58 43.67 12.94 -71.24
C GLU A 58 44.91 12.06 -71.22
N ILE A 59 45.58 11.88 -72.38
CA ILE A 59 46.89 11.21 -72.44
C ILE A 59 47.89 11.93 -71.54
N TYR A 60 47.95 13.26 -71.62
CA TYR A 60 48.85 14.06 -70.79
C TYR A 60 48.54 13.88 -69.30
N LYS A 61 47.27 14.00 -68.89
CA LYS A 61 46.86 13.83 -67.48
C LYS A 61 47.18 12.43 -66.95
N PHE A 62 46.92 11.39 -67.74
CA PHE A 62 47.29 10.02 -67.39
C PHE A 62 48.81 9.90 -67.21
N SER A 63 49.60 10.37 -68.18
CA SER A 63 51.07 10.29 -68.10
C SER A 63 51.63 11.02 -66.87
N ALA A 64 51.08 12.19 -66.52
CA ALA A 64 51.50 12.97 -65.36
C ALA A 64 51.17 12.26 -64.04
N ARG A 65 49.95 11.70 -63.91
CA ARG A 65 49.53 10.95 -62.72
C ARG A 65 50.35 9.68 -62.54
N THR A 66 50.51 8.91 -63.60
CA THR A 66 51.29 7.66 -63.61
C THR A 66 52.74 7.94 -63.25
N ARG A 67 53.35 9.00 -63.82
CA ARG A 67 54.69 9.45 -63.44
C ARG A 67 54.80 9.78 -61.95
N GLN A 68 53.87 10.53 -61.38
CA GLN A 68 53.94 10.90 -59.95
C GLN A 68 53.84 9.66 -59.05
N LEU A 69 53.00 8.69 -59.41
CA LEU A 69 52.87 7.43 -58.70
C LEU A 69 54.19 6.63 -58.75
N PHE A 70 54.78 6.46 -59.93
CA PHE A 70 56.07 5.77 -60.06
C PHE A 70 57.24 6.52 -59.39
N VAL A 71 57.20 7.85 -59.30
CA VAL A 71 58.19 8.63 -58.53
C VAL A 71 58.07 8.36 -57.03
N ARG A 72 56.85 8.25 -56.49
CA ARG A 72 56.65 7.85 -55.08
C ARG A 72 57.09 6.41 -54.82
N LEU A 73 56.79 5.50 -55.75
CA LEU A 73 57.27 4.12 -55.69
C LEU A 73 58.80 4.07 -55.72
N LEU A 74 59.45 4.85 -56.58
CA LEU A 74 60.90 4.94 -56.65
C LEU A 74 61.51 5.42 -55.32
N ALA A 75 60.88 6.38 -54.64
CA ALA A 75 61.31 6.82 -53.32
C ALA A 75 61.24 5.68 -52.29
N LEU A 76 60.16 4.89 -52.29
CA LEU A 76 60.02 3.71 -51.42
C LEU A 76 61.05 2.63 -51.75
N VAL A 77 61.32 2.36 -53.03
CA VAL A 77 62.35 1.39 -53.45
C VAL A 77 63.75 1.83 -53.01
N LYS A 78 64.06 3.13 -53.15
CA LYS A 78 65.33 3.70 -52.63
C LYS A 78 65.43 3.54 -51.11
N TRP A 79 64.34 3.76 -50.38
CA TRP A 79 64.30 3.60 -48.93
C TRP A 79 64.36 2.13 -48.48
N ALA A 80 63.78 1.21 -49.27
CA ALA A 80 63.79 -0.22 -49.00
C ALA A 80 65.21 -0.80 -48.90
N SER A 81 66.20 -0.19 -49.57
CA SER A 81 67.62 -0.54 -49.40
C SER A 81 68.11 -0.45 -47.94
N SER A 82 67.48 0.43 -47.14
CA SER A 82 67.78 0.65 -45.72
C SER A 82 66.80 -0.06 -44.77
N ALA A 83 65.80 -0.77 -45.30
CA ALA A 83 64.76 -1.41 -44.48
C ALA A 83 65.33 -2.44 -43.50
N THR A 84 66.36 -3.19 -43.90
CA THR A 84 67.02 -4.18 -43.03
C THR A 84 67.63 -3.57 -41.77
N LYS A 85 68.13 -2.33 -41.85
CA LYS A 85 68.67 -1.60 -40.70
C LYS A 85 67.54 -1.12 -39.78
N VAL A 86 66.46 -0.62 -40.37
CA VAL A 86 65.26 -0.17 -39.65
C VAL A 86 64.61 -1.36 -38.93
N ASP A 87 64.46 -2.49 -39.61
CA ASP A 87 63.95 -3.73 -39.02
C ASP A 87 64.78 -4.15 -37.81
N ARG A 88 66.12 -4.20 -37.92
CA ARG A 88 66.98 -4.52 -36.76
C ARG A 88 66.80 -3.53 -35.61
N SER A 89 66.76 -2.23 -35.89
CA SER A 89 66.52 -1.22 -34.86
C SER A 89 65.16 -1.37 -34.19
N ALA A 90 64.12 -1.74 -34.96
CA ALA A 90 62.78 -1.99 -34.43
C ALA A 90 62.77 -3.23 -33.52
N HIS A 91 63.48 -4.31 -33.87
CA HIS A 91 63.63 -5.46 -32.98
C HIS A 91 64.37 -5.11 -31.70
N ILE A 92 65.43 -4.30 -31.78
CA ILE A 92 66.16 -3.83 -30.60
C ILE A 92 65.26 -2.96 -29.71
N MET A 93 64.51 -2.02 -30.28
CA MET A 93 63.55 -1.20 -29.52
C MET A 93 62.49 -2.07 -28.85
N ALA A 94 61.88 -3.01 -29.58
CA ALA A 94 60.88 -3.90 -29.01
C ALA A 94 61.45 -4.77 -27.87
N PHE A 95 62.70 -5.22 -27.99
CA PHE A 95 63.38 -5.92 -26.91
C PHE A 95 63.59 -5.01 -25.69
N LEU A 96 64.06 -3.78 -25.90
CA LEU A 96 64.28 -2.81 -24.81
C LEU A 96 62.97 -2.44 -24.12
N ASP A 97 61.90 -2.22 -24.87
CA ASP A 97 60.56 -1.94 -24.33
C ASP A 97 60.05 -3.11 -23.48
N LYS A 98 60.28 -4.35 -23.95
CA LYS A 98 59.95 -5.55 -23.17
C LYS A 98 60.75 -5.60 -21.86
N GLN A 99 62.04 -5.28 -21.88
CA GLN A 99 62.86 -5.24 -20.66
C GLN A 99 62.39 -4.14 -19.70
N ALA A 100 62.06 -2.95 -20.22
CA ALA A 100 61.52 -1.86 -19.42
C ALA A 100 60.20 -2.25 -18.72
N LEU A 101 59.31 -2.95 -19.42
CA LEU A 101 58.07 -3.45 -18.86
C LEU A 101 58.32 -4.44 -17.71
N LEU A 102 59.26 -5.38 -17.88
CA LEU A 102 59.61 -6.34 -16.84
C LEU A 102 60.11 -5.66 -15.55
N PHE A 103 60.84 -4.55 -15.65
CA PHE A 103 61.25 -3.79 -14.46
C PHE A 103 60.07 -3.16 -13.72
N VAL A 104 59.08 -2.64 -14.46
CA VAL A 104 57.87 -2.07 -13.85
C VAL A 104 57.04 -3.17 -13.19
N GLU A 105 56.80 -4.28 -13.90
CA GLU A 105 56.03 -5.40 -13.39
C GLU A 105 56.66 -6.01 -12.14
N THR A 106 57.99 -6.19 -12.13
CA THR A 106 58.70 -6.72 -10.95
C THR A 106 58.60 -5.77 -9.75
N ALA A 107 58.70 -4.46 -9.96
CA ALA A 107 58.51 -3.47 -8.90
C ALA A 107 57.08 -3.51 -8.34
N ASP A 108 56.07 -3.62 -9.20
CA ASP A 108 54.66 -3.70 -8.80
C ASP A 108 54.36 -4.99 -8.02
N VAL A 109 54.89 -6.13 -8.49
CA VAL A 109 54.78 -7.41 -7.77
C VAL A 109 55.42 -7.30 -6.39
N LEU A 110 56.62 -6.72 -6.30
CA LEU A 110 57.33 -6.57 -5.03
C LEU A 110 56.59 -5.64 -4.07
N ALA A 111 56.04 -4.54 -4.56
CA ALA A 111 55.23 -3.61 -3.78
C ALA A 111 53.96 -4.29 -3.24
N ARG A 112 53.27 -5.08 -4.08
CA ARG A 112 52.11 -5.87 -3.68
C ARG A 112 52.47 -6.88 -2.59
N VAL A 113 53.58 -7.60 -2.76
CA VAL A 113 54.07 -8.55 -1.74
C VAL A 113 54.37 -7.85 -0.41
N ALA A 114 55.06 -6.71 -0.45
CA ALA A 114 55.41 -5.95 0.75
C ALA A 114 54.19 -5.42 1.52
N ARG A 115 53.17 -4.93 0.81
CA ARG A 115 52.02 -4.24 1.42
C ARG A 115 50.85 -5.15 1.74
N GLU A 116 50.64 -6.20 0.97
CA GLU A 116 49.49 -7.07 1.12
C GLU A 116 49.92 -8.39 1.75
N THR A 117 50.73 -9.18 1.07
CA THR A 117 51.00 -10.57 1.51
C THR A 117 51.79 -10.63 2.81
N LEU A 118 52.82 -9.78 2.96
CA LEU A 118 53.62 -9.73 4.20
C LEU A 118 52.83 -9.16 5.38
N VAL A 119 51.90 -8.23 5.16
CA VAL A 119 51.05 -7.71 6.24
C VAL A 119 50.11 -8.79 6.77
N HIS A 120 49.55 -9.62 5.89
CA HIS A 120 48.71 -10.76 6.31
C HIS A 120 49.52 -11.91 6.93
N ALA A 121 50.80 -12.03 6.62
CA ALA A 121 51.70 -12.99 7.27
C ALA A 121 52.09 -12.57 8.70
N ARG A 122 52.00 -11.28 9.03
CA ARG A 122 52.22 -10.78 10.39
C ARG A 122 50.99 -11.05 11.26
N LEU A 123 51.22 -11.53 12.47
CA LEU A 123 50.15 -11.64 13.47
C LEU A 123 49.64 -10.23 13.84
N PRO A 124 48.31 -9.98 13.79
CA PRO A 124 47.73 -8.74 14.28
C PRO A 124 48.03 -8.53 15.77
N THR A 125 48.00 -7.28 16.23
CA THR A 125 48.05 -6.98 17.66
C THR A 125 46.78 -7.48 18.35
N PHE A 126 46.92 -8.34 19.35
CA PHE A 126 45.79 -8.86 20.10
C PHE A 126 45.27 -7.83 21.11
N HIS A 127 43.98 -7.52 21.05
CA HIS A 127 43.31 -6.65 22.02
C HIS A 127 42.96 -7.43 23.30
N MET A 128 43.96 -7.65 24.15
CA MET A 128 43.80 -8.41 25.40
C MET A 128 42.72 -7.84 26.33
N ALA A 129 42.58 -6.52 26.41
CA ALA A 129 41.57 -5.88 27.25
C ALA A 129 40.14 -6.28 26.85
N ALA A 130 39.83 -6.32 25.55
CA ALA A 130 38.52 -6.75 25.06
C ALA A 130 38.31 -8.26 25.28
N ALA A 131 39.36 -9.07 25.11
CA ALA A 131 39.28 -10.51 25.34
C ALA A 131 39.01 -10.84 26.83
N VAL A 132 39.69 -10.16 27.75
CA VAL A 132 39.46 -10.32 29.21
C VAL A 132 38.05 -9.92 29.58
N GLU A 133 37.54 -8.83 29.02
CA GLU A 133 36.19 -8.36 29.28
C GLU A 133 35.12 -9.36 28.81
N VAL A 134 35.25 -9.87 27.58
CA VAL A 134 34.34 -10.90 27.06
C VAL A 134 34.46 -12.19 27.85
N LEU A 135 35.66 -12.57 28.30
CA LEU A 135 35.86 -13.78 29.10
C LEU A 135 35.25 -13.67 30.50
N THR A 136 35.35 -12.50 31.14
CA THR A 136 34.90 -12.28 32.52
C THR A 136 33.41 -11.95 32.61
N LEU A 137 32.91 -11.09 31.72
CA LEU A 137 31.54 -10.58 31.73
C LEU A 137 30.63 -11.26 30.71
N GLY A 138 31.17 -12.11 29.83
CA GLY A 138 30.44 -12.73 28.72
C GLY A 138 29.97 -11.74 27.64
N THR A 139 30.25 -10.43 27.79
CA THR A 139 29.76 -9.36 26.93
C THR A 139 30.80 -8.25 26.77
N TYR A 140 30.66 -7.44 25.72
CA TYR A 140 31.57 -6.33 25.40
C TYR A 140 30.88 -4.98 25.68
N SER A 141 31.40 -4.19 26.63
CA SER A 141 30.78 -2.92 27.07
C SER A 141 30.83 -1.80 26.04
N ARG A 142 31.83 -1.79 25.16
CA ARG A 142 31.98 -0.73 24.14
C ARG A 142 31.14 -0.98 22.90
N LEU A 143 30.30 -2.02 22.88
CA LEU A 143 29.36 -2.25 21.79
C LEU A 143 28.25 -1.18 21.86
N PRO A 144 28.06 -0.36 20.81
CA PRO A 144 26.99 0.63 20.79
C PRO A 144 25.61 -0.02 21.00
N ALA A 145 24.82 0.54 21.92
CA ALA A 145 23.48 0.05 22.23
C ALA A 145 22.57 0.00 21.00
N VAL A 146 22.78 0.90 20.02
CA VAL A 146 22.04 0.96 18.75
C VAL A 146 22.10 -0.37 17.97
N ILE A 147 23.23 -1.08 18.01
CA ILE A 147 23.38 -2.38 17.32
C ILE A 147 22.56 -3.44 18.06
N ARG A 148 22.59 -3.43 19.40
CA ARG A 148 21.80 -4.35 20.22
C ARG A 148 20.31 -4.12 20.05
N GLU A 149 19.86 -2.86 20.06
CA GLU A 149 18.46 -2.47 19.93
C GLU A 149 17.86 -2.77 18.55
N ARG A 150 18.69 -2.74 17.50
CA ARG A 150 18.26 -3.08 16.13
C ARG A 150 18.20 -4.58 15.86
N LEU A 151 19.11 -5.35 16.45
CA LEU A 151 19.28 -6.77 16.12
C LEU A 151 18.58 -7.70 17.12
N VAL A 152 18.49 -7.32 18.39
CA VAL A 152 17.90 -8.13 19.45
C VAL A 152 16.60 -7.47 19.92
N PRO A 153 15.44 -8.13 19.75
CA PRO A 153 14.19 -7.60 20.29
C PRO A 153 14.31 -7.47 21.82
N PRO A 154 13.73 -6.41 22.43
CA PRO A 154 13.78 -6.23 23.87
C PRO A 154 13.14 -7.46 24.57
N PRO A 155 13.64 -7.82 25.76
CA PRO A 155 13.09 -8.96 26.50
C PRO A 155 11.59 -8.76 26.72
N SER A 156 10.83 -9.86 26.62
CA SER A 156 9.39 -9.82 26.88
C SER A 156 9.13 -9.41 28.32
N LEU A 157 8.08 -8.60 28.54
CA LEU A 157 7.69 -8.19 29.89
C LEU A 157 7.38 -9.43 30.74
N THR A 158 7.92 -9.46 31.96
CA THR A 158 7.58 -10.52 32.91
C THR A 158 6.08 -10.47 33.26
N PRO A 159 5.45 -11.61 33.61
CA PRO A 159 4.03 -11.61 33.97
C PRO A 159 3.72 -10.74 35.20
N GLY A 160 4.71 -10.54 36.09
CA GLY A 160 4.63 -9.61 37.22
C GLY A 160 4.56 -8.15 36.76
N GLU A 161 5.51 -7.73 35.94
CA GLU A 161 5.54 -6.38 35.35
C GLU A 161 4.31 -6.10 34.49
N ARG A 162 3.83 -7.09 33.74
CA ARG A 162 2.59 -6.94 32.96
C ARG A 162 1.38 -6.67 33.86
N ARG A 163 1.27 -7.34 35.01
CA ARG A 163 0.17 -7.10 35.96
C ARG A 163 0.29 -5.71 36.61
N THR A 164 1.49 -5.29 37.01
CA THR A 164 1.69 -3.96 37.61
C THR A 164 1.43 -2.84 36.61
N THR A 165 1.92 -2.96 35.37
CA THR A 165 1.67 -2.00 34.29
C THR A 165 0.19 -1.90 33.93
N LEU A 166 -0.53 -3.03 33.83
CA LEU A 166 -1.98 -3.00 33.57
C LEU A 166 -2.79 -2.36 34.72
N ARG A 167 -2.36 -2.55 35.98
CA ARG A 167 -2.98 -1.87 37.13
C ARG A 167 -2.72 -0.37 37.10
N ALA A 168 -1.49 0.05 36.79
CA ALA A 168 -1.14 1.46 36.62
C ALA A 168 -1.95 2.09 35.48
N LEU A 169 -2.04 1.42 34.33
CA LEU A 169 -2.84 1.90 33.20
C LEU A 169 -4.33 1.97 33.54
N ALA A 170 -4.88 1.01 34.30
CA ALA A 170 -6.25 1.07 34.78
C ALA A 170 -6.49 2.26 35.72
N HIS A 171 -5.50 2.62 36.55
CA HIS A 171 -5.58 3.79 37.42
C HIS A 171 -5.62 5.09 36.60
N VAL A 172 -4.71 5.24 35.63
CA VAL A 172 -4.68 6.38 34.69
C VAL A 172 -6.00 6.50 33.94
N VAL A 173 -6.54 5.39 33.43
CA VAL A 173 -7.84 5.38 32.73
C VAL A 173 -8.97 5.84 33.64
N ARG A 174 -9.02 5.39 34.91
CA ARG A 174 -10.04 5.84 35.88
C ARG A 174 -9.93 7.34 36.16
N GLN A 175 -8.73 7.84 36.39
CA GLN A 175 -8.49 9.27 36.63
C GLN A 175 -8.87 10.12 35.40
N ARG A 176 -8.60 9.63 34.19
CA ARG A 176 -8.98 10.34 32.96
C ARG A 176 -10.49 10.36 32.76
N LEU A 177 -11.18 9.26 33.10
CA LEU A 177 -12.65 9.19 33.04
C LEU A 177 -13.34 10.13 34.04
N THR A 178 -12.77 10.34 35.23
CA THR A 178 -13.34 11.31 36.19
C THR A 178 -13.17 12.75 35.74
N THR A 179 -12.07 13.06 35.03
CA THR A 179 -11.83 14.42 34.50
C THR A 179 -12.52 14.70 33.17
N ALA A 180 -12.91 13.66 32.42
CA ALA A 180 -13.50 13.82 31.10
C ALA A 180 -15.01 14.10 31.16
N SER A 181 -15.49 15.00 30.31
CA SER A 181 -16.92 15.23 30.12
C SER A 181 -17.56 14.05 29.38
N LEU A 182 -18.09 13.09 30.13
CA LEU A 182 -18.80 11.92 29.62
C LEU A 182 -20.25 12.29 29.28
N PRO A 183 -20.79 11.91 28.11
CA PRO A 183 -22.22 12.07 27.81
C PRO A 183 -23.09 11.31 28.82
N SER A 184 -24.28 11.85 29.13
CA SER A 184 -25.28 11.29 30.06
C SER A 184 -25.75 9.88 29.71
N ASP A 185 -25.56 9.45 28.47
CA ASP A 185 -26.13 8.20 27.95
C ASP A 185 -25.19 7.00 28.11
N ILE A 186 -24.05 7.20 28.76
CA ILE A 186 -23.10 6.14 29.08
C ILE A 186 -23.63 5.34 30.28
N ARG A 187 -23.78 4.03 30.08
CA ARG A 187 -24.18 3.06 31.10
C ARG A 187 -23.15 1.94 31.19
N ASN A 188 -23.08 1.26 32.34
CA ASN A 188 -22.19 0.11 32.57
C ASN A 188 -20.69 0.41 32.32
N LEU A 189 -20.18 1.51 32.88
CA LEU A 189 -18.75 1.82 32.83
C LEU A 189 -17.96 0.84 33.69
N LYS A 190 -17.13 0.00 33.06
CA LYS A 190 -16.21 -0.92 33.72
C LYS A 190 -14.78 -0.61 33.28
N VAL A 191 -13.86 -0.57 34.25
CA VAL A 191 -12.42 -0.40 33.96
C VAL A 191 -11.66 -1.60 34.49
N GLU A 192 -11.21 -2.44 33.57
CA GLU A 192 -10.51 -3.70 33.85
C GLU A 192 -9.29 -3.84 32.94
N ASN A 193 -8.17 -4.32 33.48
CA ASN A 193 -6.93 -4.58 32.72
C ASN A 193 -6.48 -3.40 31.83
N GLY A 194 -6.62 -2.16 32.31
CA GLY A 194 -6.24 -0.97 31.56
C GLY A 194 -7.19 -0.57 30.43
N ARG A 195 -8.35 -1.24 30.29
CA ARG A 195 -9.37 -0.94 29.29
C ARG A 195 -10.62 -0.41 29.96
N ALA A 196 -11.13 0.71 29.47
CA ALA A 196 -12.46 1.20 29.81
C ALA A 196 -13.47 0.60 28.83
N THR A 197 -14.44 -0.14 29.33
CA THR A 197 -15.57 -0.64 28.56
C THR A 197 -16.83 0.06 29.04
N PHE A 198 -17.66 0.53 28.11
CA PHE A 198 -18.96 1.10 28.46
C PHE A 198 -19.95 0.92 27.34
N THR A 199 -21.23 0.92 27.70
CA THR A 199 -22.36 0.75 26.79
C THR A 199 -23.11 2.06 26.63
N VAL A 200 -23.51 2.41 25.41
CA VAL A 200 -24.26 3.64 25.12
C VAL A 200 -25.64 3.26 24.63
N GLY A 201 -26.68 3.69 25.34
CA GLY A 201 -28.08 3.58 24.90
C GLY A 201 -28.60 2.16 24.59
N GLN A 202 -27.89 1.10 24.99
CA GLN A 202 -28.11 -0.30 24.55
C GLN A 202 -27.88 -0.56 23.05
N GLU A 203 -27.31 0.39 22.31
CA GLU A 203 -27.07 0.28 20.86
C GLU A 203 -25.70 -0.32 20.54
N PHE A 204 -24.67 0.06 21.31
CA PHE A 204 -23.31 -0.41 21.13
C PHE A 204 -22.47 -0.35 22.41
N SER A 205 -21.44 -1.17 22.46
CA SER A 205 -20.40 -1.21 23.49
C SER A 205 -19.07 -0.80 22.87
N VAL A 206 -18.39 0.14 23.52
CA VAL A 206 -17.09 0.65 23.08
C VAL A 206 -16.05 0.25 24.09
N SER A 207 -14.83 0.05 23.63
CA SER A 207 -13.73 -0.09 24.55
C SER A 207 -12.49 0.69 24.20
N LEU A 208 -12.01 1.42 25.19
CA LEU A 208 -10.98 2.44 25.05
C LEU A 208 -9.78 2.14 25.95
N THR A 209 -8.61 2.58 25.51
CA THR A 209 -7.37 2.60 26.28
C THR A 209 -6.64 3.93 26.09
N VAL A 210 -5.61 4.16 26.90
CA VAL A 210 -4.72 5.31 26.77
C VAL A 210 -3.28 4.77 26.67
N MET A 211 -2.45 5.40 25.84
CA MET A 211 -1.07 4.96 25.58
C MET A 211 -0.03 5.63 26.50
N GLY A 212 -0.46 6.37 27.53
CA GLY A 212 0.42 7.04 28.47
C GLY A 212 -0.35 7.88 29.49
N ASP A 213 0.40 8.50 30.41
CA ASP A 213 -0.16 9.28 31.53
C ASP A 213 -0.39 10.76 31.19
N ALA A 214 0.23 11.23 30.10
CA ALA A 214 0.16 12.65 29.75
C ALA A 214 -1.29 13.08 29.43
N PRO A 215 -1.75 14.24 29.97
CA PRO A 215 -3.13 14.67 29.87
C PRO A 215 -3.54 15.13 28.46
N ASN A 216 -2.59 15.24 27.54
CA ASN A 216 -2.81 15.58 26.14
C ASN A 216 -2.94 14.34 25.22
N LEU A 217 -2.67 13.13 25.73
CA LEU A 217 -2.74 11.94 24.89
C LEU A 217 -4.19 11.59 24.58
N PRO A 218 -4.54 11.38 23.29
CA PRO A 218 -5.87 10.99 22.90
C PRO A 218 -6.16 9.56 23.37
N TRP A 219 -7.45 9.28 23.57
CA TRP A 219 -7.91 7.91 23.76
C TRP A 219 -7.56 7.04 22.54
N ARG A 220 -7.52 5.73 22.72
CA ARG A 220 -7.44 4.76 21.62
C ARG A 220 -8.59 3.79 21.72
N LEU A 221 -9.24 3.56 20.61
CA LEU A 221 -10.28 2.59 20.45
C LEU A 221 -9.66 1.22 20.19
N LEU A 222 -9.93 0.25 21.08
CA LEU A 222 -9.51 -1.13 20.87
C LEU A 222 -10.53 -1.90 20.05
N ASP A 223 -11.80 -1.78 20.43
CA ASP A 223 -12.85 -2.63 19.90
C ASP A 223 -14.23 -1.99 20.08
N ILE A 224 -15.14 -2.37 19.18
CA ILE A 224 -16.53 -1.93 19.13
C ILE A 224 -17.38 -3.19 18.96
N ALA A 225 -18.32 -3.40 19.87
CA ALA A 225 -19.35 -4.42 19.72
C ALA A 225 -20.70 -3.73 19.52
N ILE A 226 -21.34 -4.01 18.39
CA ILE A 226 -22.68 -3.50 18.08
C ILE A 226 -23.68 -4.44 18.76
N LEU A 227 -24.57 -3.87 19.59
CA LEU A 227 -25.53 -4.62 20.41
C LEU A 227 -26.93 -4.66 19.77
N ILE A 228 -27.14 -3.97 18.65
CA ILE A 228 -28.36 -4.07 17.86
C ILE A 228 -28.50 -5.50 17.35
N GLN A 229 -29.67 -6.10 17.55
CA GLN A 229 -29.99 -7.46 17.11
C GLN A 229 -31.29 -7.47 16.30
N ASP A 230 -31.38 -8.43 15.39
CA ASP A 230 -32.62 -8.74 14.68
C ASP A 230 -33.26 -9.99 15.31
N SER A 231 -34.30 -9.78 16.14
CA SER A 231 -34.93 -10.85 16.91
C SER A 231 -35.73 -11.85 16.08
N GLU A 232 -36.17 -11.46 14.88
CA GLU A 232 -37.11 -12.26 14.08
C GLU A 232 -36.39 -13.05 12.97
N THR A 233 -35.29 -12.53 12.44
CA THR A 233 -34.60 -13.15 11.30
C THR A 233 -33.09 -13.36 11.49
N GLY A 234 -32.49 -12.85 12.57
CA GLY A 234 -31.04 -12.81 12.71
C GLY A 234 -30.37 -14.09 13.19
N GLU A 235 -31.09 -15.05 13.79
CA GLU A 235 -30.51 -16.23 14.47
C GLU A 235 -29.28 -15.88 15.38
N GLY A 236 -29.24 -14.67 15.95
CA GLY A 236 -28.11 -14.19 16.74
C GLY A 236 -26.80 -13.93 15.96
N LYS A 237 -26.81 -13.97 14.63
CA LYS A 237 -25.64 -13.63 13.80
C LYS A 237 -25.35 -12.13 13.89
N PRO A 238 -24.07 -11.73 13.99
CA PRO A 238 -23.71 -10.32 14.00
C PRO A 238 -24.13 -9.66 12.69
N LEU A 239 -24.87 -8.54 12.78
CA LEU A 239 -25.37 -7.82 11.60
C LEU A 239 -24.27 -7.19 10.75
N VAL A 240 -23.08 -7.01 11.32
CA VAL A 240 -21.97 -6.28 10.68
C VAL A 240 -20.79 -7.23 10.48
N HIS A 241 -20.24 -7.23 9.28
CA HIS A 241 -19.08 -8.05 8.93
C HIS A 241 -17.81 -7.55 9.63
N SER A 242 -16.85 -8.44 9.88
CA SER A 242 -15.59 -8.11 10.58
C SER A 242 -14.78 -6.99 9.89
N SER A 243 -14.80 -6.93 8.56
CA SER A 243 -14.16 -5.86 7.77
C SER A 243 -14.85 -4.49 7.96
N GLN A 244 -16.19 -4.48 8.05
CA GLN A 244 -16.95 -3.26 8.31
C GLN A 244 -16.71 -2.75 9.73
N LEU A 245 -16.58 -3.66 10.71
CA LEU A 245 -16.15 -3.31 12.07
C LEU A 245 -14.73 -2.73 12.10
N ALA A 246 -13.79 -3.29 11.33
CA ALA A 246 -12.44 -2.74 11.24
C ALA A 246 -12.43 -1.34 10.61
N TRP A 247 -13.20 -1.13 9.54
CA TRP A 247 -13.38 0.19 8.92
C TRP A 247 -14.01 1.18 9.91
N LEU A 248 -15.06 0.78 10.63
CA LEU A 248 -15.71 1.60 11.65
C LEU A 248 -14.75 1.97 12.78
N ARG A 249 -13.89 1.03 13.22
CA ARG A 249 -12.82 1.32 14.20
C ARG A 249 -11.86 2.39 13.68
N GLY A 250 -11.45 2.31 12.41
CA GLY A 250 -10.59 3.31 11.78
C GLY A 250 -11.23 4.71 11.74
N VAL A 251 -12.50 4.80 11.32
CA VAL A 251 -13.26 6.06 11.27
C VAL A 251 -13.45 6.64 12.68
N ALA A 252 -13.85 5.81 13.64
CA ALA A 252 -14.05 6.23 15.02
C ALA A 252 -12.72 6.69 15.66
N GLN A 253 -11.60 6.02 15.39
CA GLN A 253 -10.28 6.42 15.86
C GLN A 253 -9.85 7.77 15.27
N ALA A 254 -10.09 8.02 13.98
CA ALA A 254 -9.79 9.29 13.35
C ALA A 254 -10.64 10.44 13.94
N ARG A 255 -11.94 10.20 14.15
CA ARG A 255 -12.84 11.18 14.78
C ARG A 255 -12.50 11.44 16.24
N LEU A 256 -12.01 10.43 16.94
CA LEU A 256 -11.56 10.55 18.31
C LEU A 256 -10.32 11.44 18.43
N ALA A 257 -9.40 11.36 17.46
CA ALA A 257 -8.23 12.24 17.40
C ALA A 257 -8.61 13.71 17.10
N ALA A 258 -9.63 13.93 16.26
CA ALA A 258 -10.02 15.28 15.83
C ALA A 258 -10.97 16.00 16.81
N ALA A 259 -12.02 15.32 17.28
CA ALA A 259 -13.13 15.91 18.04
C ALA A 259 -13.33 15.27 19.43
N GLY A 260 -12.35 14.48 19.88
CA GLY A 260 -12.39 13.80 21.18
C GLY A 260 -13.44 12.69 21.26
N LEU A 261 -13.77 12.31 22.49
CA LEU A 261 -14.68 11.20 22.77
C LEU A 261 -16.10 11.45 22.23
N SER A 262 -16.60 12.69 22.36
CA SER A 262 -17.94 13.06 21.89
C SER A 262 -18.08 12.87 20.38
N GLY A 263 -17.11 13.33 19.59
CA GLY A 263 -17.13 13.17 18.14
C GLY A 263 -17.14 11.71 17.67
N ALA A 264 -16.37 10.85 18.36
CA ALA A 264 -16.38 9.42 18.08
C ALA A 264 -17.73 8.77 18.41
N LEU A 265 -18.33 9.12 19.55
CA LEU A 265 -19.65 8.61 19.95
C LEU A 265 -20.76 9.08 19.02
N THR A 266 -20.74 10.33 18.56
CA THR A 266 -21.70 10.83 17.58
C THR A 266 -21.59 10.10 16.24
N ALA A 267 -20.36 9.81 15.77
CA ALA A 267 -20.16 9.03 14.55
C ALA A 267 -20.67 7.58 14.69
N LEU A 268 -20.41 6.93 15.84
CA LEU A 268 -20.92 5.60 16.12
C LEU A 268 -22.45 5.57 16.21
N ARG A 269 -23.07 6.56 16.88
CA ARG A 269 -24.53 6.72 16.92
C ARG A 269 -25.14 6.90 15.54
N TYR A 270 -24.52 7.74 14.70
CA TYR A 270 -24.97 7.91 13.32
C TYR A 270 -24.94 6.59 12.55
N PHE A 271 -23.88 5.81 12.71
CA PHE A 271 -23.77 4.49 12.10
C PHE A 271 -24.83 3.52 12.63
N CYS A 272 -24.98 3.41 13.96
CA CYS A 272 -26.01 2.57 14.60
C CYS A 272 -27.41 2.94 14.13
N ARG A 273 -27.72 4.24 14.03
CA ARG A 273 -28.98 4.74 13.49
C ARG A 273 -29.21 4.35 12.03
N SER A 274 -28.19 4.48 11.20
CA SER A 274 -28.26 4.05 9.80
C SER A 274 -28.49 2.55 9.69
N LEU A 275 -27.79 1.76 10.52
CA LEU A 275 -27.94 0.31 10.58
C LEU A 275 -29.35 -0.09 11.03
N SER A 276 -29.90 0.56 12.05
CA SER A 276 -31.27 0.32 12.51
C SER A 276 -32.32 0.66 11.45
N LEU A 277 -32.13 1.74 10.69
CA LEU A 277 -33.03 2.10 9.58
C LEU A 277 -32.94 1.10 8.43
N GLU A 278 -31.74 0.63 8.11
CA GLU A 278 -31.53 -0.40 7.09
C GLU A 278 -32.11 -1.75 7.52
N LEU A 279 -32.00 -2.08 8.81
CA LEU A 279 -32.66 -3.26 9.38
C LEU A 279 -34.18 -3.16 9.28
N LEU A 280 -34.77 -2.02 9.66
CA LEU A 280 -36.21 -1.80 9.50
C LEU A 280 -36.64 -1.87 8.03
N TYR A 281 -35.87 -1.29 7.12
CA TYR A 281 -36.14 -1.37 5.69
C TYR A 281 -36.09 -2.82 5.18
N THR A 282 -35.07 -3.59 5.53
CA THR A 282 -34.99 -5.00 5.11
C THR A 282 -36.09 -5.86 5.73
N GLN A 283 -36.48 -5.62 6.99
CA GLN A 283 -37.65 -6.24 7.61
C GLN A 283 -38.94 -5.88 6.86
N THR A 284 -39.16 -4.61 6.46
CA THR A 284 -40.34 -4.22 5.65
C THR A 284 -40.39 -4.91 4.30
N LEU A 285 -39.26 -5.01 3.60
CA LEU A 285 -39.21 -5.68 2.30
C LEU A 285 -39.57 -7.16 2.40
N ARG A 286 -39.10 -7.84 3.45
CA ARG A 286 -39.47 -9.24 3.72
C ARG A 286 -40.95 -9.38 4.04
N LEU A 287 -41.49 -8.51 4.89
CA LEU A 287 -42.92 -8.47 5.21
C LEU A 287 -43.80 -8.27 3.97
N CYS A 288 -43.39 -7.39 3.06
CA CYS A 288 -44.06 -7.19 1.79
C CYS A 288 -44.01 -8.44 0.90
N ARG A 289 -42.90 -9.18 0.91
CA ARG A 289 -42.74 -10.41 0.10
C ARG A 289 -43.58 -11.57 0.65
N ASP A 290 -43.62 -11.75 1.96
CA ASP A 290 -44.13 -12.98 2.57
C ASP A 290 -45.62 -12.90 2.95
N ARG A 291 -46.05 -11.85 3.68
CA ARG A 291 -47.37 -11.85 4.35
C ARG A 291 -48.27 -10.68 3.98
N LEU A 292 -47.72 -9.49 3.72
CA LEU A 292 -48.48 -8.23 3.66
C LEU A 292 -48.43 -7.53 2.29
N SER A 293 -48.21 -8.30 1.22
CA SER A 293 -47.99 -7.77 -0.15
C SER A 293 -49.06 -6.81 -0.67
N ARG A 294 -50.34 -7.02 -0.30
CA ARG A 294 -51.46 -6.15 -0.73
C ARG A 294 -51.70 -4.95 0.19
N HIS A 295 -51.24 -5.02 1.44
CA HIS A 295 -51.61 -4.06 2.48
C HIS A 295 -50.46 -3.15 2.92
N LEU A 296 -49.23 -3.45 2.53
CA LEU A 296 -48.01 -2.74 2.93
C LEU A 296 -47.18 -2.38 1.69
N GLN A 297 -46.82 -1.12 1.53
CA GLN A 297 -45.91 -0.66 0.47
C GLN A 297 -44.87 0.30 1.05
N VAL A 298 -43.61 0.17 0.59
CA VAL A 298 -42.56 1.15 0.92
C VAL A 298 -42.68 2.32 -0.08
N ASP A 299 -43.01 3.51 0.41
CA ASP A 299 -43.20 4.69 -0.44
C ASP A 299 -41.86 5.34 -0.81
N ARG A 300 -40.94 5.45 0.16
CA ARG A 300 -39.65 6.13 -0.02
C ARG A 300 -38.65 5.73 1.05
N TYR A 301 -37.43 5.41 0.64
CA TYR A 301 -36.30 5.18 1.55
C TYR A 301 -35.13 6.09 1.19
N THR A 302 -34.67 6.85 2.17
CA THR A 302 -33.43 7.64 2.11
C THR A 302 -32.47 7.07 3.16
N PRO A 303 -31.33 6.48 2.73
CA PRO A 303 -30.44 5.77 3.64
C PRO A 303 -29.94 6.70 4.76
N GLY A 304 -30.08 6.26 6.01
CA GLY A 304 -29.61 6.99 7.19
C GLY A 304 -30.44 8.19 7.63
N GLN A 305 -31.54 8.53 6.94
CA GLN A 305 -32.36 9.71 7.24
C GLN A 305 -33.85 9.41 7.45
N LYS A 306 -34.51 8.77 6.48
CA LYS A 306 -35.98 8.61 6.51
C LYS A 306 -36.45 7.37 5.76
N LEU A 307 -37.31 6.58 6.39
CA LEU A 307 -38.04 5.46 5.80
C LEU A 307 -39.54 5.76 5.87
N GLN A 308 -40.24 5.69 4.74
CA GLN A 308 -41.68 5.94 4.65
C GLN A 308 -42.38 4.68 4.13
N VAL A 309 -43.36 4.20 4.88
CA VAL A 309 -44.11 2.98 4.61
C VAL A 309 -45.60 3.29 4.67
N SER A 310 -46.34 2.99 3.60
CA SER A 310 -47.80 3.08 3.58
C SER A 310 -48.44 1.74 3.93
N TYR A 311 -49.53 1.79 4.69
CA TYR A 311 -50.32 0.61 5.03
C TYR A 311 -51.83 0.85 4.88
N TRP A 312 -52.62 -0.21 4.69
CA TRP A 312 -54.09 -0.18 4.54
C TRP A 312 -54.60 0.77 3.44
N ARG A 313 -54.13 0.58 2.20
CA ARG A 313 -54.55 1.43 1.06
C ARG A 313 -56.00 1.17 0.61
N GLU A 314 -56.57 -0.01 0.88
CA GLU A 314 -57.89 -0.43 0.39
C GLU A 314 -59.09 0.24 1.10
N LEU A 315 -58.88 0.96 2.22
CA LEU A 315 -59.95 1.51 3.06
C LEU A 315 -60.39 2.97 2.74
N GLY A 316 -60.34 3.38 1.47
CA GLY A 316 -61.12 4.54 0.99
C GLY A 316 -60.70 5.93 1.51
N CYS A 317 -59.45 6.11 1.95
CA CYS A 317 -58.91 7.44 2.23
C CYS A 317 -57.93 7.80 1.10
N GLU A 318 -58.18 8.87 0.35
CA GLU A 318 -57.46 9.23 -0.90
C GLU A 318 -55.92 9.32 -0.78
N LEU A 319 -55.38 9.33 0.46
CA LEU A 319 -53.94 9.44 0.73
C LEU A 319 -53.29 8.20 1.38
N GLY A 320 -54.07 7.20 1.82
CA GLY A 320 -53.59 6.02 2.57
C GLY A 320 -52.97 6.35 3.95
N TYR A 321 -52.86 5.37 4.85
CA TYR A 321 -52.15 5.57 6.12
C TYR A 321 -50.64 5.43 5.90
N ARG A 322 -49.84 6.34 6.47
CA ARG A 322 -48.38 6.36 6.28
C ARG A 322 -47.64 6.42 7.60
N LEU A 323 -46.68 5.51 7.74
CA LEU A 323 -45.68 5.48 8.79
C LEU A 323 -44.38 6.08 8.27
N ILE A 324 -43.87 7.09 8.95
CA ILE A 324 -42.60 7.75 8.63
C ILE A 324 -41.66 7.51 9.79
N ILE A 325 -40.56 6.80 9.56
CA ILE A 325 -39.49 6.60 10.52
C ILE A 325 -38.36 7.54 10.13
N GLY A 326 -38.07 8.52 10.98
CA GLY A 326 -37.08 9.56 10.72
C GLY A 326 -36.07 9.67 11.86
N ALA A 327 -34.86 10.07 11.51
CA ALA A 327 -33.83 10.38 12.49
C ALA A 327 -33.97 11.83 12.99
N GLU A 328 -34.35 12.04 14.25
CA GLU A 328 -34.36 13.36 14.88
C GLU A 328 -33.33 13.41 16.02
N GLY A 329 -32.25 14.19 15.82
CA GLY A 329 -31.16 14.25 16.79
C GLY A 329 -30.46 12.91 17.01
N SER A 330 -30.45 12.45 18.27
CA SER A 330 -29.76 11.22 18.72
C SER A 330 -30.63 9.97 18.74
N GLN A 331 -31.92 10.05 18.37
CA GLN A 331 -32.85 8.92 18.43
C GLN A 331 -33.65 8.76 17.13
N LEU A 332 -34.21 7.57 16.92
CA LEU A 332 -35.18 7.31 15.84
C LEU A 332 -36.57 7.70 16.32
N CYS A 333 -37.26 8.53 15.55
CA CYS A 333 -38.62 8.95 15.81
C CYS A 333 -39.57 8.38 14.75
N VAL A 334 -40.73 7.92 15.20
CA VAL A 334 -41.77 7.38 14.33
C VAL A 334 -42.94 8.32 14.32
N TRP A 335 -43.32 8.72 13.12
CA TRP A 335 -44.42 9.62 12.81
C TRP A 335 -45.50 8.86 12.07
N HIS A 336 -46.75 9.15 12.37
CA HIS A 336 -47.89 8.53 11.69
C HIS A 336 -48.79 9.60 11.07
N VAL A 337 -49.19 9.40 9.82
CA VAL A 337 -50.09 10.29 9.08
C VAL A 337 -51.32 9.50 8.62
N PRO A 338 -52.55 9.88 9.03
CA PRO A 338 -52.94 10.99 9.93
C PRO A 338 -52.55 10.76 11.40
N ALA A 339 -52.35 11.83 12.17
CA ALA A 339 -51.88 11.76 13.57
C ALA A 339 -52.75 10.85 14.47
N LEU A 340 -52.11 10.10 15.37
CA LEU A 340 -52.75 9.20 16.32
C LEU A 340 -53.21 9.97 17.58
N ALA A 341 -54.22 9.44 18.29
CA ALA A 341 -54.69 9.99 19.56
C ALA A 341 -53.62 9.84 20.65
N GLY A 342 -52.77 10.85 20.79
CA GLY A 342 -51.57 10.83 21.65
C GLY A 342 -50.41 11.70 21.13
N GLY A 343 -50.56 12.27 19.93
CA GLY A 343 -49.55 13.10 19.26
C GLY A 343 -48.94 12.41 18.05
N GLU A 344 -48.15 13.14 17.26
CA GLU A 344 -47.54 12.59 16.04
C GLU A 344 -46.48 11.52 16.30
N ARG A 345 -45.93 11.43 17.53
CA ARG A 345 -44.78 10.57 17.87
C ARG A 345 -45.20 9.24 18.51
N VAL A 346 -45.00 8.12 17.80
CA VAL A 346 -45.12 6.75 18.33
C VAL A 346 -43.75 6.27 18.82
N ALA A 347 -43.12 7.04 19.73
CA ALA A 347 -41.76 6.77 20.18
C ALA A 347 -41.65 5.56 21.13
N SER A 348 -42.74 5.18 21.80
CA SER A 348 -42.73 4.16 22.87
C SER A 348 -42.60 2.71 22.38
N ALA A 349 -42.76 2.44 21.08
CA ALA A 349 -42.80 1.07 20.55
C ALA A 349 -41.46 0.53 20.03
N LEU A 350 -40.44 1.38 19.83
CA LEU A 350 -39.12 0.96 19.37
C LEU A 350 -38.17 0.76 20.55
N THR A 351 -37.77 -0.48 20.80
CA THR A 351 -36.61 -0.75 21.65
C THR A 351 -35.33 -0.56 20.83
N PRO A 352 -34.37 0.29 21.27
CA PRO A 352 -33.16 0.60 20.49
C PRO A 352 -32.28 -0.62 20.20
N HIS A 353 -32.29 -1.62 21.09
CA HIS A 353 -31.48 -2.84 20.93
C HIS A 353 -32.06 -3.84 19.90
N ALA A 354 -33.36 -3.79 19.64
CA ALA A 354 -34.06 -4.74 18.76
C ALA A 354 -35.23 -4.03 18.07
N PRO A 355 -34.95 -3.22 17.05
CA PRO A 355 -36.00 -2.61 16.27
C PRO A 355 -36.71 -3.70 15.45
N SER A 356 -38.01 -3.84 15.66
CA SER A 356 -38.85 -4.79 14.92
C SER A 356 -39.97 -4.03 14.23
N MET A 357 -40.01 -4.14 12.90
CA MET A 357 -41.04 -3.51 12.09
C MET A 357 -42.42 -4.15 12.36
N GLU A 358 -42.48 -5.45 12.61
CA GLU A 358 -43.74 -6.15 12.90
C GLU A 358 -44.41 -5.61 14.16
N ARG A 359 -43.66 -5.49 15.26
CA ARG A 359 -44.19 -4.93 16.52
C ARG A 359 -44.60 -3.47 16.34
N LEU A 360 -43.81 -2.70 15.60
CA LEU A 360 -44.13 -1.31 15.31
C LEU A 360 -45.45 -1.18 14.54
N LEU A 361 -45.60 -1.95 13.45
CA LEU A 361 -46.82 -1.97 12.64
C LEU A 361 -48.02 -2.47 13.45
N ALA A 362 -47.87 -3.57 14.20
CA ALA A 362 -48.92 -4.14 15.05
C ALA A 362 -49.40 -3.12 16.10
N HIS A 363 -48.47 -2.44 16.76
CA HIS A 363 -48.81 -1.39 17.72
C HIS A 363 -49.52 -0.22 17.04
N THR A 364 -49.01 0.27 15.90
CA THR A 364 -49.66 1.39 15.18
C THR A 364 -51.06 1.03 14.66
N VAL A 365 -51.24 -0.20 14.19
CA VAL A 365 -52.52 -0.75 13.74
C VAL A 365 -53.49 -0.86 14.90
N HIS A 366 -53.04 -1.36 16.06
CA HIS A 366 -53.88 -1.50 17.26
C HIS A 366 -54.35 -0.15 17.80
N VAL A 367 -53.46 0.84 17.90
CA VAL A 367 -53.83 2.19 18.33
C VAL A 367 -54.81 2.81 17.33
N ARG A 368 -54.60 2.60 16.02
CA ARG A 368 -55.48 3.16 14.99
C ARG A 368 -56.85 2.48 14.94
N SER A 369 -56.92 1.16 15.10
CA SER A 369 -58.19 0.44 15.11
C SER A 369 -59.04 0.85 16.32
N ARG A 370 -58.42 1.02 17.50
CA ARG A 370 -59.08 1.56 18.69
C ARG A 370 -59.59 2.98 18.48
N GLN A 371 -58.82 3.84 17.80
CA GLN A 371 -59.26 5.19 17.46
C GLN A 371 -60.48 5.16 16.52
N ARG A 372 -60.46 4.33 15.46
CA ARG A 372 -61.61 4.18 14.55
C ARG A 372 -62.84 3.59 15.24
N LEU A 373 -62.67 2.65 16.17
CA LEU A 373 -63.77 2.11 16.98
C LEU A 373 -64.39 3.19 17.88
N ASN A 374 -63.57 4.07 18.46
CA ASN A 374 -64.07 5.21 19.21
C ASN A 374 -64.79 6.22 18.32
N ASP A 375 -64.25 6.54 17.14
CA ASP A 375 -64.91 7.43 16.17
C ASP A 375 -66.27 6.85 15.73
N LEU A 376 -66.33 5.54 15.45
CA LEU A 376 -67.57 4.85 15.12
C LEU A 376 -68.55 4.82 16.28
N LYS A 377 -68.08 4.64 17.52
CA LYS A 377 -68.92 4.72 18.73
C LYS A 377 -69.56 6.10 18.88
N VAL A 378 -68.80 7.18 18.61
CA VAL A 378 -69.32 8.55 18.62
C VAL A 378 -70.36 8.74 17.51
N LEU A 379 -70.06 8.31 16.28
CA LEU A 379 -71.01 8.38 15.16
C LEU A 379 -72.28 7.54 15.40
N LEU A 380 -72.18 6.38 16.04
CA LEU A 380 -73.32 5.55 16.43
C LEU A 380 -74.17 6.20 17.53
N ASN A 381 -73.53 6.92 18.46
CA ASN A 381 -74.23 7.71 19.48
C ASN A 381 -74.95 8.91 18.84
N ASP A 382 -74.35 9.57 17.85
CA ASP A 382 -74.95 10.70 17.13
C ASP A 382 -76.12 10.26 16.23
N LEU A 383 -76.13 9.00 15.76
CA LEU A 383 -77.20 8.40 14.96
C LEU A 383 -78.37 7.82 15.79
N GLY A 384 -78.33 7.95 17.12
CA GLY A 384 -79.49 7.66 17.99
C GLY A 384 -79.86 6.17 18.15
N VAL A 385 -78.95 5.23 17.90
CA VAL A 385 -79.20 3.80 18.19
C VAL A 385 -78.71 3.46 19.60
N SER A 386 -79.53 3.80 20.59
CA SER A 386 -79.38 3.29 21.94
C SER A 386 -79.62 1.77 21.96
N TYR A 387 -78.62 1.04 22.51
CA TYR A 387 -78.53 -0.41 22.75
C TYR A 387 -77.94 -1.28 21.63
N VAL A 388 -76.62 -1.42 21.63
CA VAL A 388 -75.99 -2.77 21.75
C VAL A 388 -74.78 -2.66 22.66
N GLN A 389 -74.91 -3.25 23.85
CA GLN A 389 -73.83 -3.41 24.82
C GLN A 389 -72.89 -4.51 24.29
N ILE A 390 -71.90 -4.14 23.49
CA ILE A 390 -70.83 -5.06 23.10
C ILE A 390 -69.85 -5.15 24.28
N ILE A 391 -70.12 -6.11 25.15
CA ILE A 391 -69.17 -6.63 26.14
C ILE A 391 -68.14 -7.48 25.38
N LEU A 392 -66.85 -7.31 25.64
CA LEU A 392 -65.80 -8.35 25.65
C LEU A 392 -64.48 -7.74 26.20
N PRO A 393 -63.57 -8.57 26.74
CA PRO A 393 -62.89 -8.36 28.01
C PRO A 393 -61.44 -7.90 27.83
N ILE A 394 -60.86 -7.57 28.98
CA ILE A 394 -59.51 -7.06 29.26
C ILE A 394 -58.40 -7.94 28.68
#